data_AF-A0A4R6J492-F1
#
_entry.id   AF-A0A4R6J492-F1
#
_cell.length_a   1.000
_cell.length_b   1.000
_cell.length_c   1.000
_cell.angle_alpha   90.00
_cell.angle_beta   90.00
_cell.angle_gamma   90.00
#
_symmetry.space_group_name_H-M   'P 1'
#
loop_
_entity.id
_entity.type
_entity.pdbx_description
1 polymer ?
#
loop_
_entity_poly.entity_id
_entity_poly.type
_entity_poly.pdbx_seq_one_letter_code
_entity_poly.pdbx_strand_id
1 'polypeptide(L)'
;MVDRFRDQVMFPSWNDRLETVGYFGVGRGAKPYYVASPATQIHRRSNALVGVAEQHDLLSEGAAPVLVNDPLDAVAIERISRLSVGRWAGIPLCDTLLSAEQARILGRYAATDTAIVVLADSSEGQRAAVGYLDDLSRFFARVWAVELPSGHSASTLITSEKSRQLLHDSLLVTRPLSDYRQPRKRRRPPIRLPAANPNPPALSPEP
;
A
#
# COMPACT_ATOMS: atom_id res chain seq x y z
N MET A 1 -23.14 8.43 -27.78
CA MET A 1 -22.59 7.75 -26.58
C MET A 1 -21.34 7.02 -27.04
N VAL A 2 -20.22 7.12 -26.31
CA VAL A 2 -18.96 6.47 -26.69
C VAL A 2 -18.45 5.68 -25.49
N ASP A 3 -17.90 4.49 -25.74
CA ASP A 3 -17.32 3.65 -24.70
C ASP A 3 -16.19 4.36 -23.98
N ARG A 4 -16.24 4.32 -22.65
CA ARG A 4 -15.24 4.93 -21.77
C ARG A 4 -13.92 4.15 -21.79
N PHE A 5 -14.02 2.82 -21.81
CA PHE A 5 -12.88 1.92 -21.84
C PHE A 5 -12.71 1.42 -23.26
N ARG A 6 -11.53 1.62 -23.85
CA ARG A 6 -11.19 1.23 -25.22
C ARG A 6 -9.77 0.69 -25.24
N ASP A 7 -9.58 -0.47 -25.86
CA ASP A 7 -8.27 -1.11 -26.05
C ASP A 7 -7.47 -1.28 -24.74
N GLN A 8 -8.17 -1.71 -23.68
CA GLN A 8 -7.64 -1.87 -22.32
C GLN A 8 -7.90 -3.29 -21.79
N VAL A 9 -6.95 -3.81 -21.04
CA VAL A 9 -7.18 -4.96 -20.15
C VAL A 9 -7.97 -4.47 -18.95
N MET A 10 -9.08 -5.13 -18.65
CA MET A 10 -10.04 -4.68 -17.65
C MET A 10 -9.96 -5.54 -16.39
N PHE A 11 -9.79 -4.89 -15.25
CA PHE A 11 -9.83 -5.49 -13.92
C PHE A 11 -11.09 -5.00 -13.20
N PRO A 12 -12.01 -5.87 -12.77
CA PRO A 12 -13.17 -5.45 -12.02
C PRO A 12 -12.76 -4.96 -10.62
N SER A 13 -13.52 -4.00 -10.11
CA SER A 13 -13.40 -3.49 -8.76
C SER A 13 -14.63 -3.92 -7.96
N TRP A 14 -14.37 -4.42 -6.76
CA TRP A 14 -15.33 -5.16 -5.94
C TRP A 14 -15.67 -4.37 -4.68
N ASN A 15 -16.95 -4.35 -4.30
CA ASN A 15 -17.36 -3.85 -2.99
C ASN A 15 -17.10 -4.89 -1.89
N ASP A 16 -17.57 -4.60 -0.67
CA ASP A 16 -17.36 -5.48 0.48
C ASP A 16 -18.15 -6.80 0.46
N ARG A 17 -19.06 -6.97 -0.51
CA ARG A 17 -19.79 -8.20 -0.78
C ARG A 17 -19.26 -8.95 -2.01
N LEU A 18 -18.15 -8.50 -2.59
CA LEU A 18 -17.62 -8.97 -3.87
C LEU A 18 -18.62 -8.82 -5.02
N GLU A 19 -19.45 -7.77 -4.99
CA GLU A 19 -20.25 -7.37 -6.13
C GLU A 19 -19.43 -6.41 -7.00
N THR A 20 -19.45 -6.60 -8.32
CA THR A 20 -18.75 -5.70 -9.25
C THR A 20 -19.42 -4.33 -9.23
N VAL A 21 -18.69 -3.31 -8.80
CA VAL A 21 -19.18 -1.93 -8.76
C VAL A 21 -18.53 -1.02 -9.80
N GLY A 22 -17.46 -1.48 -10.43
CA GLY A 22 -16.75 -0.74 -11.45
C GLY A 22 -15.57 -1.53 -11.99
N TYR A 23 -14.72 -0.86 -12.75
CA TYR A 23 -13.55 -1.41 -13.39
C TYR A 23 -12.35 -0.46 -13.37
N PHE A 24 -11.17 -1.04 -13.47
CA PHE A 24 -9.89 -0.40 -13.69
C PHE A 24 -9.26 -0.96 -14.97
N GLY A 25 -9.01 -0.11 -15.94
CA GLY A 25 -8.45 -0.46 -17.24
C GLY A 25 -6.97 -0.14 -17.32
N VAL A 26 -6.20 -1.08 -17.87
CA VAL A 26 -4.77 -0.92 -18.19
C VAL A 26 -4.62 -0.92 -19.69
N GLY A 27 -4.27 0.23 -20.25
CA GLY A 27 -4.13 0.45 -21.69
C GLY A 27 -2.69 0.39 -22.17
N ARG A 28 -2.50 0.02 -23.43
CA ARG A 28 -1.19 -0.02 -24.08
C ARG A 28 -0.88 1.31 -24.77
N GLY A 29 0.35 1.79 -24.60
CA GLY A 29 0.89 3.00 -25.22
C GLY A 29 2.41 3.06 -25.04
N ALA A 30 3.05 4.19 -25.34
CA ALA A 30 4.49 4.39 -25.09
C ALA A 30 4.86 4.17 -23.61
N LYS A 31 3.92 4.47 -22.71
CA LYS A 31 3.86 3.97 -21.34
C LYS A 31 2.45 3.42 -21.10
N PRO A 32 2.29 2.40 -20.23
CA PRO A 32 0.96 1.98 -19.79
C PRO A 32 0.19 3.19 -19.26
N TYR A 33 -1.10 3.26 -19.58
CA TYR A 33 -1.98 4.29 -19.04
C TYR A 33 -3.16 3.63 -18.34
N TYR A 34 -3.66 4.30 -17.31
CA TYR A 34 -4.62 3.72 -16.39
C TYR A 34 -5.90 4.53 -16.39
N VAL A 35 -7.05 3.82 -16.45
CA VAL A 35 -8.36 4.44 -16.43
C VAL A 35 -9.19 3.75 -15.37
N ALA A 36 -9.62 4.48 -14.35
CA ALA A 36 -10.63 3.97 -13.42
C ALA A 36 -12.05 4.39 -13.85
N SER A 37 -13.01 3.62 -13.37
CA SER A 37 -14.41 4.02 -13.35
C SER A 37 -14.58 5.34 -12.60
N PRO A 38 -15.46 6.24 -13.06
CA PRO A 38 -15.75 7.48 -12.35
C PRO A 38 -16.49 7.17 -11.06
N ALA A 39 -16.54 8.14 -10.14
CA ALA A 39 -17.41 8.02 -8.97
C ALA A 39 -18.88 7.92 -9.43
N THR A 40 -19.60 6.94 -8.91
CA THR A 40 -21.04 6.73 -9.16
C THR A 40 -21.78 6.54 -7.83
N GLN A 41 -23.09 6.27 -7.88
CA GLN A 41 -23.86 5.93 -6.68
C GLN A 41 -23.38 4.63 -6.03
N ILE A 42 -22.81 3.70 -6.81
CA ILE A 42 -22.35 2.39 -6.34
C ILE A 42 -20.84 2.24 -6.30
N HIS A 43 -20.09 3.14 -6.94
CA HIS A 43 -18.63 3.09 -7.03
C HIS A 43 -17.98 4.32 -6.39
N ARG A 44 -17.12 4.09 -5.39
CA ARG A 44 -16.09 5.04 -4.97
C ARG A 44 -14.78 4.29 -4.86
N ARG A 45 -13.67 4.92 -5.24
CA ARG A 45 -12.36 4.25 -5.17
C ARG A 45 -12.01 3.82 -3.74
N SER A 46 -12.39 4.61 -2.74
CA SER A 46 -12.14 4.30 -1.33
C SER A 46 -12.97 3.15 -0.77
N ASN A 47 -13.97 2.61 -1.48
CA ASN A 47 -14.76 1.48 -0.99
C ASN A 47 -14.85 0.33 -2.02
N ALA A 48 -13.94 0.34 -2.99
CA ALA A 48 -13.80 -0.69 -3.99
C ALA A 48 -12.35 -1.15 -4.06
N LEU A 49 -12.15 -2.46 -4.22
CA LEU A 49 -10.83 -3.07 -4.30
C LEU A 49 -10.73 -3.97 -5.53
N VAL A 50 -9.62 -3.88 -6.26
CA VAL A 50 -9.30 -4.77 -7.37
C VAL A 50 -8.50 -5.95 -6.84
N GLY A 51 -8.65 -7.14 -7.43
CA GLY A 51 -7.84 -8.32 -7.11
C GLY A 51 -8.35 -9.17 -5.94
N VAL A 52 -9.21 -8.62 -5.06
CA VAL A 52 -9.68 -9.36 -3.87
C VAL A 52 -10.59 -10.55 -4.21
N ALA A 53 -11.44 -10.43 -5.24
CA ALA A 53 -12.29 -11.54 -5.66
C ALA A 53 -11.50 -12.57 -6.47
N GLU A 54 -10.59 -12.09 -7.33
CA GLU A 54 -9.74 -12.90 -8.20
C GLU A 54 -8.77 -13.77 -7.42
N GLN A 55 -8.36 -13.31 -6.23
CA GLN A 55 -7.43 -14.03 -5.36
C GLN A 55 -8.11 -14.59 -4.11
N HIS A 56 -9.44 -14.67 -4.11
CA HIS A 56 -10.20 -15.17 -2.97
C HIS A 56 -9.81 -16.60 -2.60
N ASP A 57 -9.52 -17.45 -3.58
CA ASP A 57 -8.99 -18.81 -3.36
C ASP A 57 -7.73 -18.78 -2.49
N LEU A 58 -6.70 -18.06 -2.95
CA LEU A 58 -5.43 -17.91 -2.22
C LEU A 58 -5.63 -17.27 -0.85
N LEU A 59 -6.39 -16.18 -0.76
CA LEU A 59 -6.64 -15.45 0.48
C LEU A 59 -7.36 -16.31 1.52
N SER A 60 -8.35 -17.10 1.09
CA SER A 60 -9.11 -18.01 1.95
C SER A 60 -8.29 -19.21 2.43
N GLU A 61 -7.28 -19.62 1.65
CA GLU A 61 -6.31 -20.67 1.99
C GLU A 61 -5.14 -20.16 2.86
N GLY A 62 -5.14 -18.88 3.22
CA GLY A 62 -4.18 -18.29 4.15
C GLY A 62 -2.98 -17.59 3.48
N ALA A 63 -3.04 -17.35 2.17
CA ALA A 63 -2.05 -16.51 1.49
C ALA A 63 -2.03 -15.09 2.08
N ALA A 64 -0.84 -14.54 2.31
CA ALA A 64 -0.67 -13.17 2.75
C ALA A 64 -1.02 -12.20 1.61
N PRO A 65 -1.98 -11.27 1.78
CA PRO A 65 -2.14 -10.19 0.83
C PRO A 65 -0.88 -9.34 0.75
N VAL A 66 -0.39 -9.14 -0.47
CA VAL A 66 0.77 -8.34 -0.83
C VAL A 66 0.29 -7.11 -1.60
N LEU A 67 0.27 -5.97 -0.91
CA LEU A 67 -0.17 -4.70 -1.48
C LEU A 67 0.90 -4.15 -2.42
N VAL A 68 0.47 -3.89 -3.66
CA VAL A 68 1.27 -3.27 -4.73
C VAL A 68 0.52 -2.10 -5.33
N ASN A 69 1.20 -1.23 -6.08
CA ASN A 69 0.53 -0.10 -6.73
C ASN A 69 -0.19 -0.52 -8.01
N ASP A 70 0.44 -1.39 -8.81
CA ASP A 70 0.02 -1.68 -10.18
C ASP A 70 -0.65 -3.07 -10.31
N PRO A 71 -1.73 -3.22 -11.11
CA PRO A 71 -2.35 -4.51 -11.36
C PRO A 71 -1.44 -5.56 -11.99
N LEU A 72 -0.48 -5.20 -12.83
CA LEU A 72 0.47 -6.15 -13.43
C LEU A 72 1.45 -6.67 -12.38
N ASP A 73 1.83 -5.84 -11.40
CA ASP A 73 2.61 -6.29 -10.24
C ASP A 73 1.82 -7.31 -9.41
N ALA A 74 0.51 -7.10 -9.24
CA ALA A 74 -0.36 -8.03 -8.52
C ALA A 74 -0.47 -9.38 -9.24
N VAL A 75 -0.62 -9.36 -10.57
CA VAL A 75 -0.61 -10.56 -11.42
C VAL A 75 0.74 -11.28 -11.35
N ALA A 76 1.85 -10.54 -11.27
CA ALA A 76 3.17 -11.15 -11.14
C ALA A 76 3.34 -11.90 -9.80
N ILE A 77 2.85 -11.32 -8.70
CA ILE A 77 2.83 -11.98 -7.38
C ILE A 77 1.95 -13.22 -7.41
N GLU A 78 0.75 -13.11 -7.96
CA GLU A 78 -0.17 -14.24 -8.13
C GLU A 78 0.51 -15.38 -8.90
N ARG A 79 1.18 -15.05 -10.01
CA ARG A 79 1.87 -16.05 -10.85
C ARG A 79 2.95 -16.78 -10.07
N ILE A 80 3.74 -16.10 -9.22
CA ILE A 80 4.72 -16.77 -8.36
C ILE A 80 4.04 -17.60 -7.30
N SER A 81 2.97 -17.10 -6.71
CA SER A 81 2.22 -17.81 -5.68
C SER A 81 1.69 -19.15 -6.21
N ARG A 82 1.07 -19.14 -7.39
CA ARG A 82 0.55 -20.35 -8.07
C ARG A 82 1.64 -21.31 -8.57
N LEU A 83 2.84 -20.81 -8.86
CA LEU A 83 4.00 -21.64 -9.20
C LEU A 83 4.74 -22.18 -7.97
N SER A 84 4.34 -21.75 -6.77
CA SER A 84 4.92 -22.18 -5.49
C SER A 84 3.82 -22.74 -4.59
N VAL A 85 3.95 -22.60 -3.27
CA VAL A 85 3.02 -23.14 -2.27
C VAL A 85 1.84 -22.22 -1.96
N GLY A 86 1.49 -21.27 -2.85
CA GLY A 86 0.31 -20.40 -2.64
C GLY A 86 0.44 -19.38 -1.51
N ARG A 87 1.66 -18.91 -1.19
CA ARG A 87 1.91 -18.07 0.00
C ARG A 87 1.42 -16.63 -0.06
N TRP A 88 1.19 -16.10 -1.26
CA TRP A 88 0.99 -14.67 -1.47
C TRP A 88 -0.20 -14.40 -2.38
N ALA A 89 -0.90 -13.29 -2.10
CA ALA A 89 -1.96 -12.81 -2.96
C ALA A 89 -1.71 -11.34 -3.33
N GLY A 90 -1.47 -11.03 -4.60
CA GLY A 90 -1.22 -9.66 -5.06
C GLY A 90 -2.47 -8.78 -5.03
N ILE A 91 -2.42 -7.64 -4.34
CA ILE A 91 -3.54 -6.70 -4.23
C ILE A 91 -3.12 -5.32 -4.75
N PRO A 92 -3.62 -4.87 -5.91
CA PRO A 92 -3.24 -3.58 -6.48
C PRO A 92 -4.08 -2.42 -5.92
N LEU A 93 -3.40 -1.36 -5.48
CA LEU A 93 -4.03 -0.12 -4.99
C LEU A 93 -4.40 0.86 -6.11
N CYS A 94 -3.97 0.60 -7.35
CA CYS A 94 -4.47 1.28 -8.55
C CYS A 94 -4.35 2.82 -8.48
N ASP A 95 -3.15 3.31 -8.15
CA ASP A 95 -2.84 4.74 -7.95
C ASP A 95 -3.68 5.45 -6.88
N THR A 96 -4.09 4.72 -5.84
CA THR A 96 -4.75 5.29 -4.67
C THR A 96 -4.02 4.94 -3.38
N LEU A 97 -4.13 5.81 -2.37
CA LEU A 97 -3.74 5.45 -1.02
C LEU A 97 -4.76 4.42 -0.49
N LEU A 98 -4.26 3.43 0.25
CA LEU A 98 -5.14 2.51 0.97
C LEU A 98 -6.06 3.30 1.90
N SER A 99 -7.34 2.99 1.82
CA SER A 99 -8.36 3.51 2.73
C SER A 99 -8.77 2.47 3.77
N ALA A 100 -9.31 2.94 4.90
CA ALA A 100 -9.84 2.07 5.96
C ALA A 100 -10.88 1.06 5.47
N GLU A 101 -11.74 1.44 4.51
CA GLU A 101 -12.74 0.53 3.94
C GLU A 101 -12.09 -0.54 3.04
N GLN A 102 -11.10 -0.18 2.22
CA GLN A 102 -10.34 -1.18 1.46
C GLN A 102 -9.58 -2.15 2.38
N ALA A 103 -8.98 -1.65 3.46
CA ALA A 103 -8.34 -2.49 4.48
C ALA A 103 -9.35 -3.44 5.14
N ARG A 104 -10.57 -2.95 5.43
CA ARG A 104 -11.67 -3.78 5.96
C ARG A 104 -12.11 -4.85 4.98
N ILE A 105 -12.29 -4.52 3.70
CA ILE A 105 -12.64 -5.49 2.65
C ILE A 105 -11.57 -6.58 2.60
N LEU A 106 -10.30 -6.19 2.56
CA LEU A 106 -9.19 -7.13 2.49
C LEU A 106 -9.14 -8.05 3.72
N GLY A 107 -9.25 -7.49 4.92
CA GLY A 107 -9.27 -8.24 6.17
C GLY A 107 -10.47 -9.18 6.34
N ARG A 108 -11.57 -8.94 5.63
CA ARG A 108 -12.74 -9.83 5.63
C ARG A 108 -12.49 -11.13 4.86
N TYR A 109 -11.69 -11.08 3.80
CA TYR A 109 -11.49 -12.20 2.87
C TYR A 109 -10.14 -12.91 3.06
N ALA A 110 -9.18 -12.28 3.73
CA ALA A 110 -7.93 -12.92 4.10
C ALA A 110 -8.10 -13.80 5.35
N ALA A 111 -7.79 -15.09 5.24
CA ALA A 111 -7.81 -16.02 6.38
C ALA A 111 -6.58 -15.87 7.31
N THR A 112 -5.54 -15.20 6.84
CA THR A 112 -4.30 -14.96 7.58
C THR A 112 -4.35 -13.65 8.36
N ASP A 113 -3.57 -13.57 9.45
CA ASP A 113 -3.38 -12.38 10.27
C ASP A 113 -2.26 -11.46 9.74
N THR A 114 -1.75 -11.73 8.54
CA THR A 114 -0.57 -11.07 7.96
C THR A 114 -0.87 -10.32 6.69
N ALA A 115 -0.46 -9.06 6.61
CA ALA A 115 -0.38 -8.30 5.36
C ALA A 115 1.07 -7.92 5.05
N ILE A 116 1.40 -7.83 3.76
CA ILE A 116 2.71 -7.42 3.26
C ILE A 116 2.52 -6.21 2.35
N VAL A 117 3.37 -5.19 2.48
CA VAL A 117 3.37 -4.01 1.62
C VAL A 117 4.67 -3.96 0.83
N VAL A 118 4.59 -3.89 -0.49
CA VAL A 118 5.78 -3.65 -1.33
C VAL A 118 6.16 -2.17 -1.24
N LEU A 119 7.39 -1.91 -0.82
CA LEU A 119 7.92 -0.56 -0.74
C LEU A 119 8.34 -0.07 -2.13
N ALA A 120 7.96 1.18 -2.44
CA ALA A 120 8.48 1.86 -3.61
C ALA A 120 9.92 2.33 -3.36
N ASP A 121 10.68 2.48 -4.45
CA ASP A 121 12.04 3.04 -4.42
C ASP A 121 12.06 4.55 -4.03
N SER A 122 10.92 5.23 -4.12
CA SER A 122 10.80 6.66 -3.81
C SER A 122 10.46 6.91 -2.34
N SER A 123 11.07 7.95 -1.75
CA SER A 123 10.77 8.38 -0.38
C SER A 123 9.30 8.77 -0.17
N GLU A 124 8.60 9.19 -1.24
CA GLU A 124 7.15 9.45 -1.22
C GLU A 124 6.35 8.15 -1.13
N GLY A 125 6.69 7.15 -1.95
CA GLY A 125 6.02 5.86 -1.90
C GLY A 125 6.30 5.10 -0.61
N GLN A 126 7.50 5.19 -0.04
CA GLN A 126 7.79 4.63 1.29
C GLN A 126 6.94 5.30 2.38
N ARG A 127 6.80 6.63 2.34
CA ARG A 127 5.93 7.37 3.28
C ARG A 127 4.46 6.98 3.12
N ALA A 128 3.99 6.80 1.89
CA ALA A 128 2.64 6.31 1.61
C ALA A 128 2.44 4.90 2.19
N ALA A 129 3.37 3.98 1.94
CA ALA A 129 3.34 2.61 2.46
C ALA A 129 3.26 2.58 4.00
N VAL A 130 4.09 3.36 4.69
CA VAL A 130 4.04 3.49 6.16
C VAL A 130 2.69 4.04 6.64
N GLY A 131 2.04 4.90 5.85
CA GLY A 131 0.71 5.42 6.13
C GLY A 131 -0.38 4.34 6.19
N TYR A 132 -0.18 3.20 5.54
CA TYR A 132 -1.15 2.09 5.53
C TYR A 132 -1.19 1.32 6.85
N LEU A 133 -0.16 1.46 7.71
CA LEU A 133 -0.01 0.70 8.94
C LEU A 133 -1.21 0.84 9.88
N ASP A 134 -1.73 2.06 10.06
CA ASP A 134 -2.82 2.33 11.01
C ASP A 134 -4.17 1.73 10.55
N ASP A 135 -4.38 1.57 9.24
CA ASP A 135 -5.59 0.95 8.70
C ASP A 135 -5.44 -0.58 8.60
N LEU A 136 -4.28 -1.09 8.18
CA LEU A 136 -4.01 -2.53 8.10
C LEU A 136 -3.96 -3.20 9.47
N SER A 137 -3.35 -2.55 10.48
CA SER A 137 -3.20 -3.13 11.82
C SER A 137 -4.51 -3.38 12.57
N ARG A 138 -5.63 -2.86 12.07
CA ARG A 138 -6.97 -3.15 12.60
C ARG A 138 -7.47 -4.55 12.26
N PHE A 139 -6.92 -5.13 11.19
CA PHE A 139 -7.37 -6.40 10.63
C PHE A 139 -6.25 -7.44 10.58
N PHE A 140 -5.00 -7.00 10.52
CA PHE A 140 -3.82 -7.85 10.46
C PHE A 140 -2.95 -7.63 11.70
N ALA A 141 -2.71 -8.68 12.48
CA ALA A 141 -1.81 -8.63 13.63
C ALA A 141 -0.37 -8.33 13.21
N ARG A 142 0.00 -8.73 11.98
CA ARG A 142 1.34 -8.58 11.44
C ARG A 142 1.30 -7.82 10.12
N VAL A 143 1.89 -6.64 10.08
CA VAL A 143 2.01 -5.84 8.85
C VAL A 143 3.49 -5.70 8.52
N TRP A 144 3.90 -6.40 7.47
CA TRP A 144 5.28 -6.43 6.99
C TRP A 144 5.46 -5.56 5.75
N ALA A 145 6.72 -5.26 5.47
CA ALA A 145 7.18 -4.59 4.28
C ALA A 145 8.21 -5.46 3.57
N VAL A 146 8.22 -5.37 2.24
CA VAL A 146 9.23 -5.98 1.38
C VAL A 146 9.83 -4.92 0.47
N GLU A 147 11.14 -4.96 0.32
CA GLU A 147 11.87 -4.17 -0.67
C GLU A 147 12.20 -5.06 -1.86
N LEU A 148 11.88 -4.58 -3.06
CA LEU A 148 12.31 -5.24 -4.29
C LEU A 148 13.72 -4.74 -4.67
N PRO A 149 14.46 -5.50 -5.50
CA PRO A 149 15.72 -5.03 -6.07
C PRO A 149 15.54 -3.66 -6.74
N SER A 150 16.45 -2.72 -6.47
CA SER A 150 16.31 -1.34 -6.95
C SER A 150 16.06 -1.27 -8.46
N GLY A 151 15.14 -0.39 -8.86
CA GLY A 151 14.76 -0.20 -10.25
C GLY A 151 13.85 -1.30 -10.82
N HIS A 152 13.39 -2.25 -10.00
CA HIS A 152 12.50 -3.32 -10.42
C HIS A 152 11.14 -3.25 -9.72
N SER A 153 10.10 -3.61 -10.46
CA SER A 153 8.78 -3.95 -9.92
C SER A 153 8.51 -5.46 -10.06
N ALA A 154 7.47 -5.96 -9.40
CA ALA A 154 7.14 -7.38 -9.46
C ALA A 154 6.88 -7.85 -10.90
N SER A 155 6.19 -7.03 -11.70
CA SER A 155 5.93 -7.28 -13.12
C SER A 155 7.20 -7.33 -13.98
N THR A 156 8.22 -6.52 -13.68
CA THR A 156 9.50 -6.60 -14.40
C THR A 156 10.28 -7.88 -14.08
N LEU A 157 10.14 -8.39 -12.85
CA LEU A 157 10.86 -9.56 -12.37
C LEU A 157 10.25 -10.89 -12.82
N ILE A 158 9.02 -10.92 -13.34
CA ILE A 158 8.34 -12.17 -13.74
C ILE A 158 8.75 -12.69 -15.13
N THR A 159 9.65 -11.98 -15.81
CA THR A 159 9.96 -12.16 -17.24
C THR A 159 10.89 -13.34 -17.55
N SER A 160 11.82 -13.66 -16.65
CA SER A 160 12.78 -14.76 -16.81
C SER A 160 12.89 -15.59 -15.54
N GLU A 161 13.37 -16.83 -15.66
CA GLU A 161 13.49 -17.75 -14.52
C GLU A 161 14.30 -17.17 -13.37
N LYS A 162 15.47 -16.60 -13.69
CA LYS A 162 16.36 -16.00 -12.70
C LYS A 162 15.70 -14.81 -11.99
N SER A 163 15.03 -13.94 -12.74
CA SER A 163 14.36 -12.76 -12.16
C SER A 163 13.14 -13.17 -11.34
N ARG A 164 12.44 -14.22 -11.75
CA ARG A 164 11.30 -14.78 -11.03
C ARG A 164 11.74 -15.37 -9.69
N GLN A 165 12.86 -16.09 -9.68
CA GLN A 165 13.46 -16.57 -8.44
C GLN A 165 13.83 -15.41 -7.52
N LEU A 166 14.40 -14.33 -8.08
CA LEU A 166 14.72 -13.13 -7.31
C LEU A 166 13.48 -12.50 -6.65
N LEU A 167 12.36 -12.38 -7.37
CA LEU A 167 11.10 -11.90 -6.78
C LEU A 167 10.60 -12.82 -5.67
N HIS A 168 10.64 -14.15 -5.89
CA HIS A 168 10.27 -15.12 -4.86
C HIS A 168 11.13 -14.96 -3.59
N ASP A 169 12.45 -14.84 -3.75
CA ASP A 169 13.37 -14.71 -2.62
C ASP A 169 13.20 -13.37 -1.89
N SER A 170 12.94 -12.28 -2.61
CA SER A 170 12.58 -10.99 -2.01
C SER A 170 11.32 -11.09 -1.16
N LEU A 171 10.26 -11.76 -1.64
CA LEU A 171 9.01 -11.93 -0.87
C LEU A 171 9.17 -12.77 0.40
N LEU A 172 10.25 -13.55 0.53
CA LEU A 172 10.58 -14.25 1.77
C LEU A 172 11.31 -13.35 2.79
N VAL A 173 11.99 -12.31 2.32
CA VAL A 173 12.76 -11.39 3.17
C VAL A 173 11.90 -10.17 3.48
N THR A 174 11.17 -10.24 4.58
CA THR A 174 10.28 -9.15 5.02
C THR A 174 10.73 -8.54 6.36
N ARG A 175 10.36 -7.27 6.57
CA ARG A 175 10.61 -6.53 7.83
C ARG A 175 9.33 -5.87 8.35
N PRO A 176 9.15 -5.63 9.65
CA PRO A 176 7.95 -4.97 10.14
C PRO A 176 7.78 -3.61 9.46
N LEU A 177 6.58 -3.29 8.97
CA LEU A 177 6.33 -2.01 8.30
C LEU A 177 6.60 -0.81 9.24
N SER A 178 6.47 -1.02 10.55
CA SER A 178 6.80 -0.03 11.58
C SER A 178 8.26 0.44 11.54
N ASP A 179 9.19 -0.38 11.07
CA ASP A 179 10.63 -0.06 11.04
C ASP A 179 10.94 1.06 10.04
N TYR A 180 10.06 1.26 9.05
CA TYR A 180 10.16 2.31 8.05
C TYR A 180 9.54 3.63 8.51
N ARG A 181 8.95 3.67 9.72
CA ARG A 181 8.39 4.88 10.28
C ARG A 181 9.52 5.81 10.70
N GLN A 182 9.70 6.90 9.96
CA GLN A 182 10.66 7.93 10.36
C GLN A 182 10.33 8.44 11.77
N PRO A 183 11.34 8.65 12.64
CA PRO A 183 11.11 9.22 13.97
C PRO A 183 10.43 10.57 13.81
N ARG A 184 9.26 10.74 14.45
CA ARG A 184 8.60 12.04 14.52
C ARG A 184 9.61 13.06 15.05
N LYS A 185 9.99 14.06 14.25
CA LYS A 185 10.72 15.23 14.75
C LYS A 185 9.87 15.83 15.87
N ARG A 186 10.22 15.54 17.13
CA ARG A 186 9.59 16.19 18.29
C ARG A 186 9.79 17.68 18.09
N ARG A 187 8.71 18.43 17.84
CA ARG A 187 8.74 19.89 17.97
C ARG A 187 9.12 20.15 19.43
N ARG A 188 10.37 20.55 19.68
CA ARG A 188 10.75 21.07 20.99
C ARG A 188 9.85 22.30 21.23
N PRO A 189 9.12 22.38 22.36
CA PRO A 189 8.43 23.62 22.70
C PRO A 189 9.50 24.73 22.76
N PRO A 190 9.18 25.95 22.30
CA PRO A 190 10.11 27.06 22.40
C PRO A 190 10.52 27.22 23.87
N ILE A 191 11.83 27.22 24.12
CA ILE A 191 12.38 27.53 25.43
C ILE A 191 11.92 28.95 25.76
N ARG A 192 11.00 29.10 26.72
CA ARG A 192 10.74 30.41 27.33
C ARG A 192 11.96 30.75 28.18
N LEU A 193 12.81 31.63 27.66
CA LEU A 193 13.79 32.31 28.50
C LEU A 193 13.03 33.14 29.53
N PRO A 194 13.40 33.11 30.83
CA PRO A 194 12.80 33.98 31.82
C PRO A 194 13.02 35.44 31.41
N ALA A 195 11.97 36.26 31.53
CA ALA A 195 12.05 37.68 31.25
C ALA A 195 13.17 38.31 32.10
N ALA A 196 14.04 39.10 31.48
CA ALA A 196 15.04 39.88 32.19
C ALA A 196 14.33 40.76 33.22
N ASN A 197 14.73 40.63 34.48
CA ASN A 197 14.16 41.36 35.61
C ASN A 197 14.45 42.87 35.43
N PRO A 198 13.45 43.75 35.25
CA PRO A 198 13.69 45.14 34.85
C PRO A 198 14.06 46.10 36.00
N ASN A 199 14.20 45.63 37.25
CA ASN A 199 14.50 46.49 38.39
C ASN A 199 15.82 46.09 39.09
N PRO A 200 16.92 46.86 38.92
CA PRO A 200 18.05 46.79 39.84
C PRO A 200 17.67 47.39 41.21
N PRO A 201 18.20 46.88 42.33
CA PRO A 201 17.94 47.45 43.65
C PRO A 201 18.53 48.86 43.77
N ALA A 202 17.74 49.79 44.32
CA ALA A 202 18.14 51.16 44.59
C ALA A 202 19.26 51.20 45.64
N LEU A 203 20.34 51.94 45.35
CA LEU A 203 21.37 52.28 46.33
C LEU A 203 20.77 53.23 47.38
N SER A 204 20.80 52.81 48.65
CA SER A 204 20.56 53.69 49.80
C SER A 204 21.76 54.63 50.00
N PRO A 205 21.54 55.90 50.40
CA PRO A 205 22.64 56.79 50.76
C PRO A 205 23.09 56.51 52.21
N GLU A 206 24.39 56.29 52.41
CA GLU A 206 25.01 56.31 53.75
C GLU A 206 25.34 57.75 54.20
N PRO A 207 25.38 58.01 55.52
CA PRO A 207 25.68 59.33 56.09
C PRO A 207 27.15 59.75 56.01
#